data_AF-A0A2S6NCA1-F1
#
_entry.id   AF-A0A2S6NCA1-F1
#
_cell.length_a   1.000
_cell.length_b   1.000
_cell.length_c   1.000
_cell.angle_alpha   90.00
_cell.angle_beta   90.00
_cell.angle_gamma   90.00
#
_symmetry.space_group_name_H-M   'P 1'
#
loop_
_entity.id
_entity.type
_entity.pdbx_description
1 polymer ?
#
loop_
_entity_poly.entity_id
_entity_poly.type
_entity_poly.pdbx_seq_one_letter_code
_entity_poly.pdbx_strand_id
1 'polypeptide(L)'
;MKTVGLLLGGTAAALLATALILTPGWNFSKVHTTQTGYRGTSTGELSTAESVRLLKAANALPDAIDPAEAGGKRATDVYKNVKVLTDLTEGQFNRVMLGLGAWVGGEQGCNYCHNPENLADDSLYTKRVSRTMLQMTRHINKDWQAHVLTTGVTCYTCHRGQPVPKGVWYKDAPPKAGGAAATSHDLGHPNRVNGFTAMNTDPFSGILDGKDAIRIQSTQALPTSFGPTMFATEKTYSLMMAISGGLGVNCTYCHNSRDFFSWPESSPLRVNAWQGINLVRDLNANFLKPLQAEWPANRLGPTGDGPKLYCATCHQGAPKPLLGAQLAKDWSELGGVAATK
;
A
#
# COMPACT_ATOMS: atom_id res chain seq x y z
N MET A 1 39.30 39.50 25.00
CA MET A 1 39.06 38.89 23.67
C MET A 1 39.34 37.38 23.63
N LYS A 2 40.52 36.89 24.04
CA LYS A 2 40.85 35.44 23.98
C LYS A 2 39.92 34.53 24.80
N THR A 3 39.56 34.92 26.02
CA THR A 3 38.65 34.16 26.90
C THR A 3 37.22 34.09 26.38
N VAL A 4 36.71 35.20 25.82
CA VAL A 4 35.37 35.25 25.21
C VAL A 4 35.30 34.37 23.95
N GLY A 5 36.35 34.37 23.12
CA GLY A 5 36.46 33.49 21.96
C GLY A 5 36.54 32.00 22.34
N LEU A 6 37.26 31.66 23.42
CA LEU A 6 37.35 30.29 23.92
C LEU A 6 36.00 29.79 24.46
N LEU A 7 35.28 30.64 25.20
CA LEU A 7 33.95 30.34 25.74
C LEU A 7 32.92 30.15 24.61
N LEU A 8 32.87 31.08 23.65
CA LEU A 8 31.97 30.97 22.49
C LEU A 8 32.26 29.74 21.63
N GLY A 9 33.54 29.43 21.40
CA GLY A 9 33.96 28.22 20.69
C GLY A 9 33.57 26.93 21.43
N GLY A 10 33.75 26.90 22.75
CA GLY A 10 33.35 25.77 23.60
C GLY A 10 31.84 25.56 23.62
N THR A 11 31.05 26.63 23.75
CA THR A 11 29.58 26.56 23.70
C THR A 11 29.08 26.11 22.34
N ALA A 12 29.64 26.62 21.24
CA ALA A 12 29.28 26.19 19.89
C ALA A 12 29.59 24.70 19.66
N ALA A 13 30.77 24.23 20.08
CA ALA A 13 31.15 22.82 19.98
C ALA A 13 30.22 21.92 20.81
N ALA A 14 29.85 22.33 22.02
CA ALA A 14 28.91 21.59 22.86
C ALA A 14 27.52 21.49 22.22
N LEU A 15 26.99 22.59 21.69
CA LEU A 15 25.69 22.60 21.01
C LEU A 15 25.70 21.74 19.74
N LEU A 16 26.77 21.79 18.95
CA LEU A 16 26.95 20.94 17.77
C LEU A 16 27.04 19.45 18.16
N ALA A 17 27.78 19.11 19.21
CA ALA A 17 27.87 17.73 19.71
C ALA A 17 26.52 17.24 20.23
N THR A 18 25.80 18.06 21.00
CA THR A 18 24.44 17.73 21.47
C THR A 18 23.49 17.54 20.29
N ALA A 19 23.54 18.40 19.27
CA ALA A 19 22.76 18.23 18.06
C ALA A 19 23.12 16.91 17.34
N LEU A 20 24.41 16.59 17.16
CA LEU A 20 24.85 15.35 16.51
C LEU A 20 24.50 14.08 17.31
N ILE A 21 24.37 14.15 18.63
CA ILE A 21 23.97 13.01 19.45
C ILE A 21 22.45 12.87 19.52
N LEU A 22 21.68 13.96 19.51
CA LEU A 22 20.24 13.90 19.76
C LEU A 22 19.36 14.05 18.51
N THR A 23 19.91 14.52 17.38
CA THR A 23 19.12 14.76 16.16
C THR A 23 19.17 13.65 15.10
N PRO A 24 20.22 12.82 14.93
CA PRO A 24 20.27 11.83 13.84
C PRO A 24 19.34 10.62 13.97
N GLY A 25 18.38 10.62 14.90
CA GLY A 25 17.44 9.51 15.06
C GLY A 25 18.09 8.21 15.53
N TRP A 26 19.14 8.30 16.37
CA TRP A 26 19.81 7.15 16.95
C TRP A 26 18.82 6.20 17.63
N ASN A 27 18.89 4.92 17.29
CA ASN A 27 18.09 3.90 17.95
C ASN A 27 18.96 3.12 18.95
N PHE A 28 18.84 3.47 20.23
CA PHE A 28 19.53 2.80 21.34
C PHE A 28 18.76 1.59 21.88
N SER A 29 17.63 1.22 21.26
CA SER A 29 16.84 0.08 21.69
C SER A 29 17.56 -1.22 21.38
N LYS A 30 17.34 -2.24 22.21
CA LYS A 30 17.78 -3.60 21.92
C LYS A 30 17.14 -4.08 20.61
N VAL A 31 17.97 -4.45 19.65
CA VAL A 31 17.55 -5.03 18.37
C VAL A 31 17.34 -6.53 18.54
N HIS A 32 16.20 -7.02 18.05
CA HIS A 32 15.85 -8.42 17.94
C HIS A 32 16.00 -8.87 16.49
N THR A 33 16.75 -9.95 16.29
CA THR A 33 16.95 -10.56 14.96
C THR A 33 16.15 -11.85 14.85
N THR A 34 15.40 -12.00 13.77
CA THR A 34 14.71 -13.24 13.42
C THR A 34 15.35 -13.82 12.17
N GLN A 35 16.05 -14.94 12.30
CA GLN A 35 16.64 -15.64 11.16
C GLN A 35 15.56 -16.39 10.38
N THR A 36 15.48 -16.18 9.07
CA THR A 36 14.49 -16.80 8.17
C THR A 36 15.14 -17.66 7.07
N GLY A 37 16.47 -17.62 6.93
CA GLY A 37 17.22 -18.45 5.99
C GLY A 37 18.29 -19.33 6.65
N TYR A 38 19.14 -19.95 5.82
CA TYR A 38 20.22 -20.82 6.31
C TYR A 38 21.26 -20.05 7.13
N ARG A 39 21.81 -20.68 8.16
CA ARG A 39 22.83 -20.05 9.03
C ARG A 39 24.03 -19.53 8.23
N GLY A 40 24.50 -18.32 8.55
CA GLY A 40 25.63 -17.69 7.85
C GLY A 40 25.27 -16.97 6.54
N THR A 41 24.00 -16.97 6.12
CA THR A 41 23.55 -16.22 4.92
C THR A 41 23.04 -14.81 5.23
N SER A 42 22.95 -14.45 6.52
CA SER A 42 22.40 -13.17 7.00
C SER A 42 20.95 -12.88 6.54
N THR A 43 20.19 -13.92 6.20
CA THR A 43 18.78 -13.84 5.83
C THR A 43 17.90 -13.80 7.09
N GLY A 44 17.25 -12.67 7.33
CA GLY A 44 16.44 -12.45 8.53
C GLY A 44 15.92 -11.02 8.65
N GLU A 45 15.01 -10.80 9.58
CA GLU A 45 14.42 -9.49 9.88
C GLU A 45 14.95 -8.93 11.20
N LEU A 46 14.94 -7.60 11.30
CA LEU A 46 15.37 -6.86 12.48
C LEU A 46 14.20 -6.04 13.03
N SER A 47 14.04 -6.01 14.35
CA SER A 47 12.98 -5.25 15.01
C SER A 47 13.41 -4.75 16.38
N THR A 48 12.67 -3.79 16.94
CA THR A 48 12.78 -3.37 18.34
C THR A 48 11.41 -3.48 19.00
N ALA A 49 11.39 -3.52 20.34
CA ALA A 49 10.12 -3.52 21.08
C ALA A 49 9.24 -2.30 20.70
N GLU A 50 9.88 -1.14 20.51
CA GLU A 50 9.20 0.07 20.10
C GLU A 50 8.65 0.00 18.67
N SER A 51 9.43 -0.50 17.70
CA SER A 51 8.95 -0.63 16.32
C SER A 51 7.74 -1.57 16.23
N VAL A 52 7.74 -2.66 17.01
CA VAL A 52 6.62 -3.59 17.10
C VAL A 52 5.40 -2.92 17.75
N ARG A 53 5.58 -2.13 18.82
CA ARG A 53 4.50 -1.41 19.49
C ARG A 53 3.84 -0.40 18.55
N LEU A 54 4.63 0.41 17.84
CA LEU A 54 4.14 1.37 16.87
C LEU A 54 3.42 0.69 15.69
N LEU A 55 3.96 -0.42 15.20
CA LEU A 55 3.34 -1.18 14.11
C LEU A 55 1.98 -1.75 14.52
N LYS A 56 1.85 -2.27 15.75
CA LYS A 56 0.58 -2.75 16.31
C LYS A 56 -0.44 -1.62 16.44
N ALA A 57 -0.02 -0.46 16.96
CA ALA A 57 -0.90 0.70 17.08
C ALA A 57 -1.40 1.20 15.71
N ALA A 58 -0.52 1.25 14.70
CA ALA A 58 -0.88 1.63 13.33
C ALA A 58 -1.79 0.61 12.62
N ASN A 59 -1.87 -0.62 13.13
CA ASN A 59 -2.66 -1.72 12.57
C ASN A 59 -3.76 -2.21 13.54
N ALA A 60 -4.27 -1.31 14.40
CA ALA A 60 -5.42 -1.58 15.24
C ALA A 60 -6.64 -1.99 14.40
N LEU A 61 -7.44 -2.91 14.95
CA LEU A 61 -8.67 -3.39 14.30
C LEU A 61 -9.82 -2.40 14.54
N PRO A 62 -10.78 -2.31 13.61
CA PRO A 62 -11.99 -1.53 13.83
C PRO A 62 -12.87 -2.22 14.87
N ASP A 63 -13.82 -1.47 15.42
CA ASP A 63 -14.88 -2.04 16.24
C ASP A 63 -15.68 -3.08 15.43
N ALA A 64 -16.08 -4.15 16.12
CA ALA A 64 -16.85 -5.22 15.52
C ALA A 64 -18.27 -4.75 15.19
N ILE A 65 -18.80 -5.20 14.06
CA ILE A 65 -20.20 -5.03 13.67
C ILE A 65 -20.82 -6.42 13.59
N ASP A 66 -21.86 -6.62 14.39
CA ASP A 66 -22.51 -7.92 14.53
C ASP A 66 -23.03 -8.44 13.18
N PRO A 67 -22.98 -9.76 12.96
CA PRO A 67 -23.63 -10.39 11.81
C PRO A 67 -25.11 -10.03 11.72
N ALA A 68 -25.60 -9.85 10.49
CA ALA A 68 -27.01 -9.67 10.26
C ALA A 68 -27.76 -10.96 10.62
N GLU A 69 -28.97 -10.82 11.17
CA GLU A 69 -29.85 -11.96 11.39
C GLU A 69 -30.14 -12.70 10.09
N ALA A 70 -30.29 -14.02 10.18
CA ALA A 70 -30.56 -14.85 9.02
C ALA A 70 -32.00 -14.64 8.51
N GLY A 71 -32.17 -14.63 7.19
CA GLY A 71 -33.46 -14.47 6.54
C GLY A 71 -33.80 -13.02 6.17
N GLY A 72 -35.09 -12.77 5.94
CA GLY A 72 -35.59 -11.47 5.45
C GLY A 72 -35.75 -11.39 3.93
N LYS A 73 -36.32 -10.27 3.47
CA LYS A 73 -36.53 -9.98 2.04
C LYS A 73 -35.19 -9.69 1.35
N ARG A 74 -35.12 -9.88 0.02
CA ARG A 74 -33.95 -9.46 -0.75
C ARG A 74 -33.85 -7.94 -0.75
N ALA A 75 -32.62 -7.42 -0.74
CA ALA A 75 -32.37 -5.99 -0.81
C ALA A 75 -32.99 -5.35 -2.07
N THR A 76 -33.07 -6.09 -3.19
CA THR A 76 -33.68 -5.63 -4.44
C THR A 76 -35.21 -5.48 -4.37
N ASP A 77 -35.86 -6.17 -3.43
CA ASP A 77 -37.32 -6.09 -3.24
C ASP A 77 -37.71 -4.92 -2.34
N VAL A 78 -36.75 -4.42 -1.53
CA VAL A 78 -36.97 -3.37 -0.53
C VAL A 78 -36.40 -2.03 -0.98
N TYR A 79 -35.21 -2.03 -1.58
CA TYR A 79 -34.47 -0.81 -1.95
C TYR A 79 -34.45 -0.58 -3.45
N LYS A 80 -34.42 0.71 -3.82
CA LYS A 80 -34.27 1.15 -5.21
C LYS A 80 -32.78 1.28 -5.57
N ASN A 81 -32.47 1.07 -6.85
CA ASN A 81 -31.13 1.33 -7.42
C ASN A 81 -29.98 0.48 -6.83
N VAL A 82 -30.27 -0.75 -6.38
CA VAL A 82 -29.25 -1.73 -5.96
C VAL A 82 -28.67 -2.42 -7.20
N LYS A 83 -27.38 -2.21 -7.49
CA LYS A 83 -26.71 -2.71 -8.72
C LYS A 83 -25.64 -3.79 -8.50
N VAL A 84 -25.07 -3.90 -7.29
CA VAL A 84 -23.94 -4.82 -7.00
C VAL A 84 -24.32 -5.83 -5.93
N LEU A 85 -24.89 -5.37 -4.82
CA LEU A 85 -25.29 -6.20 -3.68
C LEU A 85 -26.70 -6.79 -3.88
N THR A 86 -27.00 -7.26 -5.09
CA THR A 86 -28.34 -7.76 -5.46
C THR A 86 -28.66 -9.12 -4.84
N ASP A 87 -27.63 -9.82 -4.38
CA ASP A 87 -27.69 -11.14 -3.76
C ASP A 87 -27.90 -11.10 -2.24
N LEU A 88 -27.94 -9.93 -1.62
CA LEU A 88 -28.06 -9.80 -0.16
C LEU A 88 -29.51 -9.70 0.33
N THR A 89 -29.75 -10.14 1.56
CA THR A 89 -30.97 -9.79 2.29
C THR A 89 -30.92 -8.33 2.77
N GLU A 90 -32.06 -7.78 3.18
CA GLU A 90 -32.14 -6.44 3.76
C GLU A 90 -31.18 -6.26 4.95
N GLY A 91 -31.15 -7.22 5.88
CA GLY A 91 -30.26 -7.16 7.05
C GLY A 91 -28.78 -7.15 6.65
N GLN A 92 -28.39 -8.04 5.73
CA GLN A 92 -27.03 -8.10 5.20
C GLN A 92 -26.62 -6.82 4.47
N PHE A 93 -27.53 -6.26 3.67
CA PHE A 93 -27.32 -4.99 2.99
C PHE A 93 -27.08 -3.85 3.98
N ASN A 94 -27.92 -3.74 5.02
CA ASN A 94 -27.79 -2.71 6.05
C ASN A 94 -26.47 -2.85 6.82
N ARG A 95 -26.05 -4.07 7.13
CA ARG A 95 -24.75 -4.35 7.74
C ARG A 95 -23.58 -3.86 6.88
N VAL A 96 -23.61 -4.11 5.57
CA VAL A 96 -22.60 -3.58 4.65
C VAL A 96 -22.58 -2.06 4.66
N MET A 97 -23.74 -1.40 4.69
CA MET A 97 -23.81 0.07 4.77
C MET A 97 -23.24 0.61 6.08
N LEU A 98 -23.50 -0.03 7.21
CA LEU A 98 -22.87 0.31 8.49
C LEU A 98 -21.34 0.19 8.43
N GLY A 99 -20.84 -0.91 7.85
CA GLY A 99 -19.41 -1.12 7.62
C GLY A 99 -18.79 -0.03 6.75
N LEU A 100 -19.44 0.35 5.64
CA LEU A 100 -18.97 1.44 4.77
C LEU A 100 -18.94 2.79 5.51
N GLY A 101 -19.98 3.10 6.28
CA GLY A 101 -20.04 4.31 7.11
C GLY A 101 -18.86 4.39 8.08
N ALA A 102 -18.57 3.29 8.79
CA ALA A 102 -17.50 3.24 9.78
C ALA A 102 -16.08 3.19 9.15
N TRP A 103 -15.90 2.46 8.05
CA TRP A 103 -14.58 2.18 7.50
C TRP A 103 -14.12 3.17 6.44
N VAL A 104 -15.04 3.90 5.81
CA VAL A 104 -14.77 4.81 4.70
C VAL A 104 -15.31 6.22 4.94
N GLY A 105 -16.51 6.35 5.51
CA GLY A 105 -17.24 7.63 5.58
C GLY A 105 -16.58 8.74 6.39
N GLY A 106 -15.55 8.42 7.18
CA GLY A 106 -14.89 9.38 8.07
C GLY A 106 -15.91 10.06 8.99
N GLU A 107 -15.73 11.36 9.21
CA GLU A 107 -16.65 12.15 10.05
C GLU A 107 -18.05 12.32 9.43
N GLN A 108 -18.20 12.13 8.12
CA GLN A 108 -19.48 12.30 7.41
C GLN A 108 -20.35 11.04 7.44
N GLY A 109 -19.78 9.88 7.83
CA GLY A 109 -20.50 8.61 7.89
C GLY A 109 -21.28 8.29 6.61
N CYS A 110 -22.57 7.99 6.75
CA CYS A 110 -23.46 7.64 5.63
C CYS A 110 -23.54 8.75 4.56
N ASN A 111 -23.50 10.02 4.99
CA ASN A 111 -23.69 11.18 4.11
C ASN A 111 -22.48 11.44 3.20
N TYR A 112 -21.33 10.78 3.44
CA TYR A 112 -20.19 10.83 2.52
C TYR A 112 -20.57 10.29 1.13
N CYS A 113 -21.41 9.25 1.09
CA CYS A 113 -21.81 8.55 -0.12
C CYS A 113 -23.28 8.76 -0.51
N HIS A 114 -24.11 9.29 0.38
CA HIS A 114 -25.55 9.39 0.15
C HIS A 114 -26.09 10.81 0.33
N ASN A 115 -27.06 11.16 -0.50
CA ASN A 115 -27.98 12.23 -0.21
C ASN A 115 -28.99 11.73 0.86
N PRO A 116 -29.06 12.35 2.06
CA PRO A 116 -29.97 11.90 3.12
C PRO A 116 -31.46 12.02 2.74
N GLU A 117 -31.81 12.89 1.81
CA GLU A 117 -33.19 13.04 1.31
C GLU A 117 -33.58 11.94 0.32
N ASN A 118 -32.59 11.32 -0.34
CA ASN A 118 -32.82 10.24 -1.30
C ASN A 118 -31.62 9.30 -1.37
N LEU A 119 -31.64 8.24 -0.57
CA LEU A 119 -30.57 7.25 -0.51
C LEU A 119 -30.35 6.52 -1.86
N ALA A 120 -31.34 6.51 -2.76
CA ALA A 120 -31.23 5.87 -4.07
C ALA A 120 -30.51 6.75 -5.11
N ASP A 121 -30.38 8.06 -4.88
CA ASP A 121 -29.74 9.03 -5.78
C ASP A 121 -28.26 8.67 -6.06
N ASP A 122 -27.81 8.80 -7.31
CA ASP A 122 -26.45 8.43 -7.77
C ASP A 122 -25.64 9.67 -8.20
N SER A 123 -26.11 10.88 -7.84
CA SER A 123 -25.48 12.16 -8.21
C SER A 123 -24.09 12.36 -7.58
N LEU A 124 -23.87 11.87 -6.35
CA LEU A 124 -22.59 11.94 -5.67
C LEU A 124 -21.58 10.98 -6.30
N TYR A 125 -20.42 11.51 -6.72
CA TYR A 125 -19.33 10.71 -7.29
C TYR A 125 -18.87 9.60 -6.33
N THR A 126 -18.90 9.88 -5.02
CA THR A 126 -18.52 8.94 -3.96
C THR A 126 -19.36 7.68 -3.97
N LYS A 127 -20.66 7.76 -4.31
CA LYS A 127 -21.52 6.59 -4.47
C LYS A 127 -21.15 5.76 -5.70
N ARG A 128 -20.90 6.42 -6.83
CA ARG A 128 -20.48 5.75 -8.07
C ARG A 128 -19.14 5.03 -7.87
N VAL A 129 -18.16 5.70 -7.25
CA VAL A 129 -16.88 5.10 -6.84
C VAL A 129 -17.08 3.94 -5.86
N SER A 130 -17.92 4.11 -4.84
CA SER A 130 -18.16 3.06 -3.82
C SER A 130 -18.72 1.77 -4.44
N ARG A 131 -19.56 1.89 -5.49
CA ARG A 131 -20.07 0.75 -6.24
C ARG A 131 -18.94 -0.04 -6.91
N THR A 132 -17.99 0.65 -7.52
CA THR A 132 -16.78 0.03 -8.09
C THR A 132 -15.90 -0.59 -7.01
N MET A 133 -15.76 0.04 -5.84
CA MET A 133 -14.99 -0.52 -4.72
C MET A 133 -15.62 -1.79 -4.14
N LEU A 134 -16.94 -1.91 -4.11
CA LEU A 134 -17.63 -3.15 -3.72
C LEU A 134 -17.33 -4.29 -4.69
N GLN A 135 -17.36 -4.01 -6.00
CA GLN A 135 -16.97 -4.98 -7.02
C GLN A 135 -15.50 -5.37 -6.86
N MET A 136 -14.63 -4.39 -6.65
CA MET A 136 -13.19 -4.60 -6.43
C MET A 136 -12.93 -5.49 -5.21
N THR A 137 -13.64 -5.26 -4.10
CA THR A 137 -13.47 -6.02 -2.86
C THR A 137 -13.87 -7.48 -3.06
N ARG A 138 -15.04 -7.73 -3.68
CA ARG A 138 -15.52 -9.08 -4.01
C ARG A 138 -14.57 -9.79 -4.97
N HIS A 139 -14.05 -9.07 -5.98
CA HIS A 139 -13.06 -9.57 -6.94
C HIS A 139 -11.76 -10.01 -6.26
N ILE A 140 -11.20 -9.18 -5.36
CA ILE A 140 -9.99 -9.53 -4.61
C ILE A 140 -10.21 -10.82 -3.80
N ASN A 141 -11.31 -10.89 -3.04
CA ASN A 141 -11.56 -12.02 -2.14
C ASN A 141 -11.86 -13.33 -2.87
N LYS A 142 -12.45 -13.26 -4.06
CA LYS A 142 -12.80 -14.42 -4.86
C LYS A 142 -11.66 -14.88 -5.76
N ASP A 143 -11.09 -13.96 -6.52
CA ASP A 143 -10.25 -14.29 -7.68
C ASP A 143 -8.75 -14.18 -7.38
N TRP A 144 -8.36 -13.49 -6.30
CA TRP A 144 -6.97 -13.28 -5.91
C TRP A 144 -6.54 -14.03 -4.65
N GLN A 145 -7.17 -15.18 -4.37
CA GLN A 145 -6.80 -16.04 -3.23
C GLN A 145 -5.35 -16.53 -3.29
N ALA A 146 -4.73 -16.59 -4.48
CA ALA A 146 -3.29 -16.87 -4.62
C ALA A 146 -2.39 -15.83 -3.92
N HIS A 147 -2.92 -14.62 -3.67
CA HIS A 147 -2.24 -13.57 -2.89
C HIS A 147 -2.85 -13.41 -1.49
N VAL A 148 -4.17 -13.16 -1.40
CA VAL A 148 -4.84 -12.80 -0.13
C VAL A 148 -5.25 -14.02 0.71
N LEU A 149 -5.12 -15.23 0.18
CA LEU A 149 -5.52 -16.49 0.81
C LEU A 149 -6.97 -16.40 1.33
N THR A 150 -7.26 -17.04 2.46
CA THR A 150 -8.52 -16.92 3.19
C THR A 150 -8.56 -15.71 4.13
N THR A 151 -7.50 -14.90 4.19
CA THR A 151 -7.50 -13.66 5.01
C THR A 151 -8.42 -12.62 4.40
N GLY A 152 -8.36 -12.48 3.06
CA GLY A 152 -9.17 -11.54 2.30
C GLY A 152 -8.90 -10.07 2.66
N VAL A 153 -9.74 -9.19 2.14
CA VAL A 153 -9.73 -7.75 2.36
C VAL A 153 -11.13 -7.24 2.65
N THR A 154 -11.19 -6.11 3.35
CA THR A 154 -12.40 -5.31 3.54
C THR A 154 -12.11 -3.86 3.16
N CYS A 155 -13.11 -2.98 3.20
CA CYS A 155 -12.90 -1.55 2.96
C CYS A 155 -11.89 -0.97 3.96
N TYR A 156 -11.89 -1.48 5.21
CA TYR A 156 -10.98 -1.04 6.26
C TYR A 156 -9.52 -1.36 5.94
N THR A 157 -9.22 -2.42 5.17
CA THR A 157 -7.86 -2.80 4.78
C THR A 157 -7.09 -1.60 4.19
N CYS A 158 -7.75 -0.82 3.33
CA CYS A 158 -7.18 0.37 2.69
C CYS A 158 -7.56 1.67 3.42
N HIS A 159 -8.86 1.86 3.68
CA HIS A 159 -9.39 3.16 4.07
C HIS A 159 -9.12 3.52 5.53
N ARG A 160 -9.03 2.54 6.44
CA ARG A 160 -8.73 2.75 7.87
C ARG A 160 -9.58 3.86 8.52
N GLY A 161 -10.88 3.92 8.18
CA GLY A 161 -11.82 4.92 8.68
C GLY A 161 -11.76 6.28 7.96
N GLN A 162 -11.00 6.39 6.87
CA GLN A 162 -10.81 7.64 6.13
C GLN A 162 -11.29 7.51 4.68
N PRO A 163 -11.92 8.56 4.10
CA PRO A 163 -12.42 8.46 2.74
C PRO A 163 -11.33 8.34 1.68
N VAL A 164 -10.14 8.84 1.96
CA VAL A 164 -8.95 8.70 1.09
C VAL A 164 -7.95 7.78 1.78
N PRO A 165 -7.66 6.59 1.22
CA PRO A 165 -6.67 5.68 1.77
C PRO A 165 -5.28 6.34 1.87
N LYS A 166 -4.53 5.98 2.91
CA LYS A 166 -3.10 6.27 2.97
C LYS A 166 -2.36 5.38 1.96
N GLY A 167 -1.27 5.89 1.40
CA GLY A 167 -0.46 5.12 0.47
C GLY A 167 -1.12 4.88 -0.88
N VAL A 168 -1.91 5.83 -1.38
CA VAL A 168 -2.17 5.93 -2.83
C VAL A 168 -1.02 6.67 -3.50
N TRP A 169 -0.86 6.50 -4.81
CA TRP A 169 0.11 7.24 -5.60
C TRP A 169 -0.54 7.88 -6.83
N TYR A 170 0.12 8.92 -7.33
CA TYR A 170 -0.20 9.63 -8.55
C TYR A 170 1.07 9.72 -9.39
N LYS A 171 0.92 9.90 -10.68
CA LYS A 171 2.05 10.26 -11.52
C LYS A 171 2.51 11.66 -11.12
N ASP A 172 3.72 11.74 -10.59
CA ASP A 172 4.32 13.01 -10.22
C ASP A 172 4.65 13.84 -11.47
N ALA A 173 4.64 15.16 -11.31
CA ALA A 173 5.23 16.02 -12.32
C ALA A 173 6.74 15.74 -12.36
N PRO A 174 7.35 15.59 -13.54
CA PRO A 174 8.79 15.35 -13.64
C PRO A 174 9.55 16.42 -12.85
N PRO A 175 10.58 16.05 -12.05
CA PRO A 175 11.34 17.03 -11.32
C PRO A 175 11.98 18.02 -12.30
N LYS A 176 11.99 19.29 -11.91
CA LYS A 176 12.72 20.30 -12.66
C LYS A 176 14.21 20.10 -12.40
N ALA A 177 14.99 19.92 -13.46
CA ALA A 177 16.43 20.02 -13.34
C ALA A 177 16.83 21.46 -13.00
N GLY A 178 17.88 21.62 -12.17
CA GLY A 178 18.50 22.91 -11.93
C GLY A 178 19.46 23.29 -13.07
N GLY A 179 19.60 24.59 -13.35
CA GLY A 179 20.57 25.09 -14.33
C GLY A 179 20.20 24.82 -15.79
N ALA A 180 21.18 24.46 -16.61
CA ALA A 180 21.02 24.33 -18.07
C ALA A 180 20.50 22.95 -18.54
N ALA A 181 20.34 21.98 -17.63
CA ALA A 181 19.77 20.69 -17.99
C ALA A 181 18.24 20.79 -18.15
N ALA A 182 17.69 20.18 -19.20
CA ALA A 182 16.26 20.22 -19.48
C ALA A 182 15.44 19.24 -18.60
N THR A 183 16.08 18.20 -18.06
CA THR A 183 15.43 17.15 -17.25
C THR A 183 16.44 16.44 -16.35
N SER A 184 16.01 16.00 -15.17
CA SER A 184 16.79 15.11 -14.29
C SER A 184 16.49 13.63 -14.53
N HIS A 185 15.60 13.32 -15.48
CA HIS A 185 15.09 11.96 -15.72
C HIS A 185 14.55 11.27 -14.47
N ASP A 186 13.94 12.04 -13.56
CA ASP A 186 13.40 11.53 -12.29
C ASP A 186 14.48 10.98 -11.33
N LEU A 187 15.74 11.38 -11.49
CA LEU A 187 16.89 10.98 -10.64
C LEU A 187 17.41 12.16 -9.80
N GLY A 188 18.20 11.87 -8.77
CA GLY A 188 18.92 12.90 -8.01
C GLY A 188 18.05 13.68 -7.02
N HIS A 189 16.86 13.19 -6.70
CA HIS A 189 15.93 13.83 -5.78
C HIS A 189 15.50 12.85 -4.68
N PRO A 190 15.48 13.27 -3.40
CA PRO A 190 15.05 12.39 -2.31
C PRO A 190 13.56 12.08 -2.45
N ASN A 191 13.19 10.80 -2.49
CA ASN A 191 11.79 10.38 -2.48
C ASN A 191 11.51 9.38 -1.35
N ARG A 192 10.48 9.67 -0.55
CA ARG A 192 10.04 8.78 0.54
C ARG A 192 9.71 7.37 0.06
N VAL A 193 9.13 7.20 -1.13
CA VAL A 193 8.70 5.87 -1.61
C VAL A 193 9.87 4.93 -1.86
N ASN A 194 11.05 5.46 -2.19
CA ASN A 194 12.26 4.67 -2.44
C ASN A 194 13.26 4.72 -1.27
N GLY A 195 12.82 5.15 -0.07
CA GLY A 195 13.66 5.22 1.12
C GLY A 195 14.59 6.44 1.16
N PHE A 196 14.19 7.55 0.53
CA PHE A 196 14.96 8.80 0.43
C PHE A 196 16.28 8.67 -0.34
N THR A 197 16.38 7.69 -1.23
CA THR A 197 17.53 7.54 -2.13
C THR A 197 17.48 8.56 -3.27
N ALA A 198 18.60 8.71 -3.98
CA ALA A 198 18.71 9.54 -5.18
C ALA A 198 18.34 8.78 -6.48
N MET A 199 17.83 7.55 -6.37
CA MET A 199 17.37 6.76 -7.52
C MET A 199 16.03 7.30 -8.04
N ASN A 200 15.46 6.59 -9.03
CA ASN A 200 14.23 6.98 -9.71
C ASN A 200 13.09 7.31 -8.71
N THR A 201 12.51 8.50 -8.86
CA THR A 201 11.43 9.00 -8.01
C THR A 201 10.05 8.46 -8.38
N ASP A 202 9.88 7.91 -9.57
CA ASP A 202 8.65 7.25 -10.02
C ASP A 202 8.89 5.77 -10.34
N PRO A 203 8.94 4.90 -9.30
CA PRO A 203 9.10 3.47 -9.50
C PRO A 203 7.84 2.77 -10.02
N PHE A 204 6.72 3.47 -10.19
CA PHE A 204 5.42 2.85 -10.40
C PHE A 204 4.92 2.97 -11.84
N SER A 205 5.06 4.14 -12.47
CA SER A 205 4.53 4.37 -13.82
C SER A 205 5.09 3.38 -14.83
N GLY A 206 4.23 2.83 -15.68
CA GLY A 206 4.53 1.77 -16.64
C GLY A 206 4.64 0.38 -16.02
N ILE A 207 4.97 0.27 -14.73
CA ILE A 207 5.11 -1.02 -14.04
C ILE A 207 3.81 -1.42 -13.33
N LEU A 208 3.29 -0.61 -12.41
CA LEU A 208 2.11 -0.94 -11.59
C LEU A 208 0.78 -0.47 -12.20
N ASP A 209 0.82 0.47 -13.13
CA ASP A 209 -0.30 0.89 -13.98
C ASP A 209 -0.11 0.47 -15.45
N GLY A 210 0.91 -0.35 -15.71
CA GLY A 210 1.24 -0.90 -17.03
C GLY A 210 1.78 -2.32 -16.94
N LYS A 211 2.60 -2.72 -17.91
CA LYS A 211 3.14 -4.08 -18.05
C LYS A 211 4.66 -4.12 -18.23
N ASP A 212 5.35 -3.04 -17.90
CA ASP A 212 6.80 -2.95 -18.04
C ASP A 212 7.50 -4.06 -17.24
N ALA A 213 8.62 -4.53 -17.79
CA ALA A 213 9.41 -5.60 -17.19
C ALA A 213 10.15 -5.10 -15.94
N ILE A 214 10.10 -5.91 -14.88
CA ILE A 214 10.87 -5.69 -13.64
C ILE A 214 12.22 -6.44 -13.69
N ARG A 215 12.34 -7.47 -14.53
CA ARG A 215 13.56 -8.28 -14.62
C ARG A 215 14.64 -7.51 -15.39
N ILE A 216 15.79 -7.35 -14.75
CA ILE A 216 16.96 -6.65 -15.32
C ILE A 216 18.20 -7.54 -15.47
N GLN A 217 18.31 -8.60 -14.67
CA GLN A 217 19.51 -9.46 -14.64
C GLN A 217 19.52 -10.44 -15.81
N SER A 218 20.70 -10.62 -16.40
CA SER A 218 20.96 -11.64 -17.42
C SER A 218 20.85 -13.04 -16.82
N THR A 219 20.30 -13.98 -17.58
CA THR A 219 20.32 -15.42 -17.23
C THR A 219 21.56 -16.13 -17.77
N GLN A 220 22.44 -15.40 -18.46
CA GLN A 220 23.70 -15.91 -19.03
C GLN A 220 24.88 -15.24 -18.34
N ALA A 221 25.94 -16.00 -18.09
CA ALA A 221 27.16 -15.50 -17.45
C ALA A 221 27.94 -14.52 -18.34
N LEU A 222 27.96 -14.77 -19.65
CA LEU A 222 28.61 -13.90 -20.63
C LEU A 222 27.58 -12.99 -21.32
N PRO A 223 27.93 -11.73 -21.64
CA PRO A 223 27.06 -10.86 -22.41
C PRO A 223 26.80 -11.44 -23.80
N THR A 224 25.53 -11.71 -24.12
CA THR A 224 25.10 -12.20 -25.44
C THR A 224 24.40 -11.11 -26.27
N SER A 225 24.02 -10.00 -25.64
CA SER A 225 23.37 -8.84 -26.27
C SER A 225 23.43 -7.63 -25.34
N PHE A 226 23.04 -6.45 -25.85
CA PHE A 226 22.79 -5.29 -25.00
C PHE A 226 21.59 -5.57 -24.09
N GLY A 227 21.84 -5.60 -22.78
CA GLY A 227 20.81 -5.81 -21.76
C GLY A 227 20.08 -4.51 -21.36
N PRO A 228 19.20 -4.61 -20.35
CA PRO A 228 18.54 -3.45 -19.75
C PRO A 228 19.54 -2.41 -19.27
N THR A 229 19.14 -1.14 -19.32
CA THR A 229 19.99 -0.01 -18.93
C THR A 229 20.14 0.09 -17.41
N MET A 230 21.16 0.84 -16.96
CA MET A 230 21.26 1.21 -15.54
C MET A 230 20.05 2.00 -15.06
N PHE A 231 19.43 2.80 -15.93
CA PHE A 231 18.18 3.51 -15.60
C PHE A 231 17.04 2.54 -15.27
N ALA A 232 16.86 1.48 -16.06
CA ALA A 232 15.87 0.44 -15.78
C ALA A 232 16.21 -0.34 -14.50
N THR A 233 17.50 -0.53 -14.22
CA THR A 233 18.00 -1.14 -12.98
C THR A 233 17.66 -0.31 -11.75
N GLU A 234 17.93 0.99 -11.78
CA GLU A 234 17.59 1.91 -10.69
C GLU A 234 16.08 2.00 -10.47
N LYS A 235 15.28 2.07 -11.55
CA LYS A 235 13.82 2.06 -11.43
C LYS A 235 13.30 0.77 -10.77
N THR A 236 13.85 -0.38 -11.16
CA THR A 236 13.55 -1.68 -10.53
C THR A 236 13.94 -1.67 -9.05
N TYR A 237 15.10 -1.13 -8.71
CA TYR A 237 15.54 -1.09 -7.32
C TYR A 237 14.68 -0.13 -6.47
N SER A 238 14.33 1.04 -6.99
CA SER A 238 13.38 1.96 -6.36
C SER A 238 12.02 1.31 -6.11
N LEU A 239 11.52 0.49 -7.05
CA LEU A 239 10.31 -0.31 -6.84
C LEU A 239 10.47 -1.32 -5.70
N MET A 240 11.59 -2.04 -5.65
CA MET A 240 11.84 -3.00 -4.56
C MET A 240 11.91 -2.30 -3.20
N MET A 241 12.51 -1.10 -3.12
CA MET A 241 12.51 -0.27 -1.92
C MET A 241 11.09 0.14 -1.52
N ALA A 242 10.23 0.50 -2.48
CA ALA A 242 8.84 0.83 -2.24
C ALA A 242 8.02 -0.37 -1.74
N ILE A 243 8.27 -1.57 -2.27
CA ILE A 243 7.64 -2.81 -1.80
C ILE A 243 8.11 -3.12 -0.37
N SER A 244 9.42 -3.11 -0.11
CA SER A 244 10.00 -3.32 1.22
C SER A 244 9.46 -2.32 2.25
N GLY A 245 9.42 -1.03 1.92
CA GLY A 245 8.85 0.00 2.78
C GLY A 245 7.35 -0.17 3.01
N GLY A 246 6.60 -0.57 1.97
CA GLY A 246 5.17 -0.83 2.07
C GLY A 246 4.83 -2.03 2.98
N LEU A 247 5.72 -3.02 3.03
CA LEU A 247 5.57 -4.23 3.84
C LEU A 247 6.29 -4.15 5.20
N GLY A 248 7.18 -3.17 5.39
CA GLY A 248 7.99 -3.04 6.61
C GLY A 248 8.98 -4.20 6.81
N VAL A 249 9.56 -4.70 5.71
CA VAL A 249 10.51 -5.81 5.70
C VAL A 249 11.74 -5.45 4.88
N ASN A 250 12.83 -6.21 5.00
CA ASN A 250 14.01 -6.01 4.16
C ASN A 250 14.00 -6.91 2.90
N CYS A 251 15.05 -6.80 2.09
CA CYS A 251 15.17 -7.55 0.83
C CYS A 251 15.19 -9.08 1.04
N THR A 252 15.77 -9.52 2.15
CA THR A 252 15.95 -10.94 2.49
C THR A 252 14.66 -11.64 2.90
N TYR A 253 13.59 -10.88 3.12
CA TYR A 253 12.23 -11.41 3.23
C TYR A 253 11.82 -12.23 2.01
N CYS A 254 12.26 -11.81 0.83
CA CYS A 254 11.94 -12.44 -0.45
C CYS A 254 13.16 -13.09 -1.13
N HIS A 255 14.36 -12.55 -0.94
CA HIS A 255 15.53 -12.89 -1.75
C HIS A 255 16.69 -13.46 -0.93
N ASN A 256 17.58 -14.19 -1.59
CA ASN A 256 18.98 -14.24 -1.21
C ASN A 256 19.73 -13.19 -2.05
N SER A 257 20.33 -12.19 -1.40
CA SER A 257 20.91 -11.04 -2.12
C SER A 257 22.15 -11.38 -2.94
N ARG A 258 22.75 -12.57 -2.76
CA ARG A 258 23.82 -13.05 -3.65
C ARG A 258 23.33 -13.27 -5.08
N ASP A 259 22.03 -13.54 -5.24
CA ASP A 259 21.39 -13.79 -6.53
C ASP A 259 19.89 -13.44 -6.48
N PHE A 260 19.57 -12.19 -6.81
CA PHE A 260 18.18 -11.71 -6.84
C PHE A 260 17.33 -12.34 -7.95
N PHE A 261 17.90 -12.84 -9.05
CA PHE A 261 17.10 -13.42 -10.13
C PHE A 261 16.68 -14.86 -9.83
N SER A 262 17.50 -15.62 -9.08
CA SER A 262 17.25 -17.02 -8.76
C SER A 262 16.00 -17.25 -7.91
N TRP A 263 15.02 -17.96 -8.48
CA TRP A 263 13.82 -18.40 -7.75
C TRP A 263 14.09 -19.54 -6.76
N PRO A 264 14.91 -20.57 -7.06
CA PRO A 264 15.22 -21.64 -6.11
C PRO A 264 15.91 -21.16 -4.83
N GLU A 265 16.63 -20.03 -4.90
CA GLU A 265 17.30 -19.44 -3.73
C GLU A 265 16.45 -18.38 -3.02
N SER A 266 15.27 -18.07 -3.55
CA SER A 266 14.34 -17.10 -2.96
C SER A 266 13.45 -17.75 -1.90
N SER A 267 12.90 -16.91 -1.04
CA SER A 267 11.81 -17.32 -0.13
C SER A 267 10.54 -17.61 -0.94
N PRO A 268 9.69 -18.57 -0.53
CA PRO A 268 8.36 -18.78 -1.12
C PRO A 268 7.50 -17.51 -1.13
N LEU A 269 7.76 -16.57 -0.20
CA LEU A 269 7.07 -15.28 -0.13
C LEU A 269 7.28 -14.42 -1.38
N ARG A 270 8.35 -14.64 -2.15
CA ARG A 270 8.56 -13.99 -3.44
C ARG A 270 7.47 -14.35 -4.45
N VAL A 271 6.93 -15.57 -4.40
CA VAL A 271 5.80 -15.98 -5.24
C VAL A 271 4.54 -15.21 -4.85
N ASN A 272 4.26 -15.08 -3.55
CA ASN A 272 3.13 -14.26 -3.06
C ASN A 272 3.29 -12.78 -3.45
N ALA A 273 4.51 -12.23 -3.40
CA ALA A 273 4.80 -10.87 -3.84
C ALA A 273 4.59 -10.70 -5.36
N TRP A 274 4.96 -11.70 -6.17
CA TRP A 274 4.67 -11.71 -7.60
C TRP A 274 3.17 -11.68 -7.89
N GLN A 275 2.37 -12.47 -7.15
CA GLN A 275 0.91 -12.40 -7.22
C GLN A 275 0.41 -11.01 -6.80
N GLY A 276 0.99 -10.41 -5.77
CA GLY A 276 0.65 -9.06 -5.32
C GLY A 276 0.90 -7.97 -6.37
N ILE A 277 1.99 -8.06 -7.13
CA ILE A 277 2.27 -7.13 -8.24
C ILE A 277 1.19 -7.24 -9.32
N ASN A 278 0.80 -8.46 -9.69
CA ASN A 278 -0.23 -8.66 -10.70
C ASN A 278 -1.62 -8.26 -10.22
N LEU A 279 -1.93 -8.49 -8.94
CA LEU A 279 -3.12 -7.96 -8.30
C LEU A 279 -3.16 -6.43 -8.43
N VAL A 280 -2.10 -5.73 -8.01
CA VAL A 280 -2.04 -4.26 -8.09
C VAL A 280 -2.25 -3.76 -9.51
N ARG A 281 -1.62 -4.41 -10.51
CA ARG A 281 -1.80 -4.08 -11.93
C ARG A 281 -3.25 -4.23 -12.39
N ASP A 282 -3.87 -5.35 -12.02
CA ASP A 282 -5.27 -5.63 -12.32
C ASP A 282 -6.19 -4.57 -11.70
N LEU A 283 -6.02 -4.26 -10.40
CA LEU A 283 -6.84 -3.25 -9.74
C LEU A 283 -6.68 -1.85 -10.33
N ASN A 284 -5.44 -1.43 -10.60
CA ASN A 284 -5.17 -0.13 -11.22
C ASN A 284 -5.79 -0.04 -12.62
N ALA A 285 -5.67 -1.10 -13.43
CA ALA A 285 -6.14 -1.10 -14.81
C ALA A 285 -7.67 -1.22 -14.93
N ASN A 286 -8.29 -2.09 -14.13
CA ASN A 286 -9.67 -2.51 -14.32
C ASN A 286 -10.66 -1.85 -13.34
N PHE A 287 -10.18 -1.23 -12.25
CA PHE A 287 -11.04 -0.57 -11.26
C PHE A 287 -10.73 0.92 -11.12
N LEU A 288 -9.46 1.31 -10.96
CA LEU A 288 -9.12 2.73 -10.71
C LEU A 288 -9.05 3.56 -11.99
N LYS A 289 -8.43 3.06 -13.05
CA LYS A 289 -8.33 3.77 -14.33
C LYS A 289 -9.70 4.11 -14.95
N PRO A 290 -10.72 3.23 -14.97
CA PRO A 290 -12.03 3.57 -15.50
C PRO A 290 -12.76 4.68 -14.73
N LEU A 291 -12.40 4.91 -13.46
CA LEU A 291 -12.97 5.98 -12.63
C LEU A 291 -12.40 7.37 -12.94
N GLN A 292 -11.51 7.51 -13.92
CA GLN A 292 -10.85 8.78 -14.23
C GLN A 292 -11.83 9.95 -14.39
N ALA A 293 -12.96 9.74 -15.07
CA ALA A 293 -13.98 10.77 -15.32
C ALA A 293 -14.84 11.09 -14.08
N GLU A 294 -14.82 10.23 -13.06
CA GLU A 294 -15.60 10.39 -11.83
C GLU A 294 -14.88 11.24 -10.77
N TRP A 295 -13.56 11.36 -10.89
CA TRP A 295 -12.76 12.06 -9.89
C TRP A 295 -12.95 13.59 -10.00
N PRO A 296 -13.36 14.27 -8.92
CA PRO A 296 -13.33 15.72 -8.90
C PRO A 296 -11.88 16.23 -8.89
N ALA A 297 -11.68 17.49 -9.25
CA ALA A 297 -10.35 18.09 -9.39
C ALA A 297 -9.46 17.95 -8.13
N ASN A 298 -10.05 17.99 -6.93
CA ASN A 298 -9.33 17.82 -5.66
C ASN A 298 -8.93 16.36 -5.34
N ARG A 299 -9.18 15.42 -6.27
CA ARG A 299 -8.77 14.01 -6.20
C ARG A 299 -7.80 13.64 -7.32
N LEU A 300 -7.41 14.58 -8.17
CA LEU A 300 -6.45 14.36 -9.24
C LEU A 300 -5.04 14.71 -8.77
N GLY A 301 -4.06 13.96 -9.27
CA GLY A 301 -2.65 14.22 -9.08
C GLY A 301 -2.15 15.42 -9.90
N PRO A 302 -0.86 15.77 -9.77
CA PRO A 302 -0.26 16.91 -10.47
C PRO A 302 -0.37 16.83 -12.00
N THR A 303 -0.46 15.63 -12.56
CA THR A 303 -0.61 15.40 -14.01
C THR A 303 -2.05 15.19 -14.45
N GLY A 304 -3.02 15.37 -13.55
CA GLY A 304 -4.46 15.19 -13.81
C GLY A 304 -4.93 13.74 -13.71
N ASP A 305 -4.07 12.81 -13.31
CA ASP A 305 -4.41 11.40 -13.16
C ASP A 305 -5.11 11.10 -11.84
N GLY A 306 -6.06 10.16 -11.85
CA GLY A 306 -6.72 9.69 -10.64
C GLY A 306 -5.80 8.86 -9.73
N PRO A 307 -6.20 8.66 -8.46
CA PRO A 307 -5.41 7.89 -7.50
C PRO A 307 -5.23 6.45 -7.95
N LYS A 308 -4.03 5.92 -7.70
CA LYS A 308 -3.67 4.52 -7.93
C LYS A 308 -3.24 3.87 -6.62
N LEU A 309 -3.34 2.55 -6.56
CA LEU A 309 -2.89 1.78 -5.39
C LEU A 309 -1.52 1.15 -5.65
N TYR A 310 -0.84 0.86 -4.54
CA TYR A 310 0.36 0.03 -4.50
C TYR A 310 0.39 -0.75 -3.17
N CYS A 311 1.48 -1.46 -2.89
CA CYS A 311 1.59 -2.36 -1.74
C CYS A 311 1.21 -1.68 -0.40
N ALA A 312 1.68 -0.46 -0.15
CA ALA A 312 1.43 0.21 1.12
C ALA A 312 -0.03 0.64 1.31
N THR A 313 -0.85 0.72 0.25
CA THR A 313 -2.27 1.06 0.37
C THR A 313 -2.97 0.10 1.33
N CYS A 314 -2.65 -1.20 1.24
CA CYS A 314 -3.18 -2.25 2.12
C CYS A 314 -2.23 -2.56 3.28
N HIS A 315 -0.95 -2.78 2.98
CA HIS A 315 0.01 -3.36 3.92
C HIS A 315 0.44 -2.40 5.03
N GLN A 316 0.53 -1.11 4.73
CA GLN A 316 0.83 -0.04 5.71
C GLN A 316 1.96 -0.37 6.69
N GLY A 317 3.08 -0.88 6.15
CA GLY A 317 4.30 -1.20 6.92
C GLY A 317 4.29 -2.57 7.59
N ALA A 318 3.32 -3.44 7.28
CA ALA A 318 3.28 -4.82 7.76
C ALA A 318 3.25 -5.83 6.60
N PRO A 319 3.93 -6.99 6.73
CA PRO A 319 3.96 -8.01 5.68
C PRO A 319 2.57 -8.61 5.41
N LYS A 320 1.65 -8.51 6.36
CA LYS A 320 0.23 -8.81 6.19
C LYS A 320 -0.58 -7.61 6.68
N PRO A 321 -1.56 -7.09 5.91
CA PRO A 321 -2.43 -6.01 6.35
C PRO A 321 -3.08 -6.34 7.71
N LEU A 322 -3.18 -5.35 8.60
CA LEU A 322 -3.75 -5.53 9.95
C LEU A 322 -3.10 -6.69 10.73
N LEU A 323 -1.79 -6.91 10.50
CA LEU A 323 -1.03 -8.02 11.07
C LEU A 323 -1.61 -9.42 10.78
N GLY A 324 -2.38 -9.55 9.70
CA GLY A 324 -3.00 -10.82 9.28
C GLY A 324 -4.35 -11.11 9.93
N ALA A 325 -4.99 -10.11 10.54
CA ALA A 325 -6.35 -10.27 11.05
C ALA A 325 -7.34 -10.59 9.91
N GLN A 326 -8.10 -11.67 10.09
CA GLN A 326 -9.02 -12.18 9.08
C GLN A 326 -10.40 -11.53 9.20
N LEU A 327 -10.50 -10.21 8.95
CA LEU A 327 -11.79 -9.53 9.03
C LEU A 327 -12.77 -10.06 7.98
N ALA A 328 -12.31 -10.33 6.75
CA ALA A 328 -13.20 -10.71 5.65
C ALA A 328 -13.99 -12.01 5.93
N LYS A 329 -13.49 -12.93 6.76
CA LYS A 329 -14.18 -14.19 7.08
C LYS A 329 -15.58 -13.97 7.67
N ASP A 330 -15.78 -12.85 8.38
CA ASP A 330 -17.04 -12.49 9.02
C ASP A 330 -17.93 -11.63 8.10
N TRP A 331 -17.51 -11.40 6.85
CA TRP A 331 -18.16 -10.56 5.84
C TRP A 331 -18.32 -11.32 4.52
N SER A 332 -19.14 -12.38 4.55
CA SER A 332 -19.49 -13.13 3.34
C SER A 332 -20.15 -12.24 2.28
N GLU A 333 -20.82 -11.17 2.71
CA GLU A 333 -21.40 -10.14 1.86
C GLU A 333 -20.36 -9.45 0.96
N LEU A 334 -19.10 -9.42 1.39
CA LEU A 334 -17.95 -8.88 0.66
C LEU A 334 -17.12 -9.96 -0.06
N GLY A 335 -17.64 -11.18 -0.16
CA GLY A 335 -16.97 -12.31 -0.80
C GLY A 335 -15.91 -12.97 0.07
N GLY A 336 -15.86 -12.67 1.37
CA GLY A 336 -14.93 -13.30 2.28
C GLY A 336 -15.20 -14.81 2.41
N VAL A 337 -14.12 -15.60 2.41
CA VAL A 337 -14.18 -17.05 2.53
C VAL A 337 -13.67 -17.45 3.91
N ALA A 338 -14.50 -18.12 4.70
CA ALA A 338 -14.04 -18.70 5.95
C ALA A 338 -12.98 -19.78 5.66
N ALA A 339 -11.91 -19.83 6.45
CA ALA A 339 -10.95 -20.92 6.35
C ALA A 339 -11.69 -22.26 6.57
N THR A 340 -11.62 -23.17 5.59
CA THR A 340 -12.03 -24.56 5.80
C THR A 340 -11.14 -25.13 6.89
N LYS A 341 -11.75 -25.59 7.99
CA LYS A 341 -11.05 -26.26 9.09
C LYS A 341 -10.36 -27.53 8.61
#